data_AF-A0A917UEV1-F1
#
_entry.id   AF-A0A917UEV1-F1
#
_cell.length_a   1.000
_cell.length_b   1.000
_cell.length_c   1.000
_cell.angle_alpha   90.00
_cell.angle_beta   90.00
_cell.angle_gamma   90.00
#
_symmetry.space_group_name_H-M   'P 1'
#
loop_
_entity.id
_entity.type
_entity.pdbx_description
1 polymer ?
#
loop_
_entity_poly.entity_id
_entity_poly.type
_entity_poly.pdbx_seq_one_letter_code
_entity_poly.pdbx_strand_id
1 'polypeptide(L)'
;MYRMLRTTTALLTALAVALVAAAPASAAPSARPSAGAGLDAAKRAVADRIDKRLDALEQYAGTIGTAKHLDAAHRDSLTKLVADSRSGLTALKTKVAGETTAAAVKADAHSMVNDYRVFMLTGPKVRLSIAVDTELAAVELLRRKPGADQAELDAVAQSLAGKVDTLLAIRPGPDAAAIRNAVQPVRAAAKSAHATLRTMR
;
A
#
# COMPACT_ATOMS: atom_id res chain seq x y z
N MET A 1 16.43 -25.75 -52.59
CA MET A 1 17.74 -25.47 -51.96
C MET A 1 17.65 -25.97 -50.52
N TYR A 2 18.35 -26.98 -50.02
CA TYR A 2 19.38 -27.87 -50.58
C TYR A 2 19.07 -29.32 -50.13
N ARG A 3 19.30 -30.26 -51.07
CA ARG A 3 19.31 -31.74 -50.97
C ARG A 3 20.28 -32.25 -49.88
N MET A 4 20.00 -33.31 -49.12
CA MET A 4 19.91 -34.76 -49.45
C MET A 4 21.29 -35.47 -49.56
N LEU A 5 21.33 -36.75 -49.11
CA LEU A 5 22.33 -37.85 -49.27
C LEU A 5 23.35 -38.06 -48.12
N ARG A 6 23.73 -39.29 -47.69
CA ARG A 6 23.28 -40.69 -47.85
C ARG A 6 24.28 -41.64 -47.11
N THR A 7 23.80 -42.71 -46.44
CA THR A 7 24.32 -44.14 -46.39
C THR A 7 25.77 -44.44 -45.89
N THR A 8 26.16 -45.53 -45.19
CA THR A 8 25.58 -46.87 -44.89
C THR A 8 26.53 -47.72 -43.98
N THR A 9 25.94 -48.66 -43.20
CA THR A 9 26.43 -50.03 -42.77
C THR A 9 27.66 -50.18 -41.85
N ALA A 10 27.82 -51.16 -40.94
CA ALA A 10 27.17 -52.46 -40.73
C ALA A 10 27.42 -53.05 -39.30
N LEU A 11 26.48 -53.89 -38.84
CA LEU A 11 26.63 -55.22 -38.19
C LEU A 11 27.47 -55.42 -36.90
N LEU A 12 26.82 -55.87 -35.81
CA LEU A 12 26.83 -57.27 -35.35
C LEU A 12 26.02 -57.49 -34.05
N THR A 13 25.39 -58.66 -34.05
CA THR A 13 24.54 -59.37 -33.08
C THR A 13 25.13 -59.59 -31.69
N ALA A 14 24.31 -59.50 -30.64
CA ALA A 14 24.18 -60.54 -29.62
C ALA A 14 22.94 -60.36 -28.74
N LEU A 15 22.32 -61.50 -28.49
CA LEU A 15 21.10 -61.83 -27.78
C LEU A 15 21.25 -61.68 -26.25
N ALA A 16 20.29 -61.05 -25.58
CA ALA A 16 19.99 -61.30 -24.16
C ALA A 16 18.53 -60.95 -23.86
N VAL A 17 17.69 -61.98 -23.77
CA VAL A 17 16.35 -61.88 -23.18
C VAL A 17 16.54 -61.76 -21.67
N ALA A 18 16.32 -60.58 -21.12
CA ALA A 18 16.18 -60.38 -19.68
C ALA A 18 14.75 -59.93 -19.39
N LEU A 19 14.00 -60.80 -18.73
CA LEU A 19 12.71 -60.49 -18.10
C LEU A 19 12.97 -59.42 -17.02
N VAL A 20 12.78 -58.14 -17.35
CA VAL A 20 12.75 -57.07 -16.35
C VAL A 20 11.34 -57.02 -15.79
N ALA A 21 11.20 -57.52 -14.56
CA ALA A 21 10.04 -57.24 -13.73
C ALA A 21 9.92 -55.72 -13.57
N ALA A 22 8.82 -55.15 -14.09
CA ALA A 22 8.48 -53.75 -13.90
C ALA A 22 8.19 -53.50 -12.41
N ALA A 23 9.19 -53.04 -11.67
CA ALA A 23 8.97 -52.48 -10.34
C ALA A 23 8.21 -51.15 -10.50
N PRO A 24 7.14 -50.89 -9.74
CA PRO A 24 6.49 -49.59 -9.74
C PRO A 24 7.51 -48.56 -9.27
N ALA A 25 7.74 -47.54 -10.10
CA ALA A 25 8.47 -46.35 -9.69
C ALA A 25 7.70 -45.69 -8.54
N SER A 26 8.11 -45.99 -7.30
CA SER A 26 7.68 -45.25 -6.13
C SER A 26 8.08 -43.80 -6.32
N ALA A 27 7.11 -42.95 -6.69
CA ALA A 27 7.27 -41.52 -6.65
C ALA A 27 7.72 -41.13 -5.23
N ALA A 28 8.93 -40.60 -5.10
CA ALA A 28 9.46 -40.14 -3.83
C ALA A 28 8.44 -39.16 -3.21
N PRO A 29 8.04 -39.35 -1.94
CA PRO A 29 7.13 -38.42 -1.30
C PRO A 29 7.79 -37.05 -1.27
N SER A 30 7.19 -36.07 -1.94
CA SER A 30 7.58 -34.66 -1.83
C SER A 30 7.66 -34.30 -0.35
N ALA A 31 8.86 -34.01 0.14
CA ALA A 31 9.08 -33.66 1.54
C ALA A 31 8.21 -32.43 1.87
N ARG A 32 7.17 -32.63 2.69
CA ARG A 32 6.43 -31.50 3.26
C ARG A 32 7.41 -30.68 4.09
N PRO A 33 7.42 -29.34 3.96
CA PRO A 33 8.18 -28.50 4.86
C PRO A 33 7.84 -28.85 6.30
N SER A 34 8.85 -28.93 7.17
CA SER A 34 8.61 -29.09 8.60
C SER A 34 7.74 -27.93 9.10
N ALA A 35 6.92 -28.18 10.13
CA ALA A 35 6.03 -27.16 10.69
C ALA A 35 6.79 -25.87 11.09
N GLY A 36 8.06 -26.00 11.54
CA GLY A 36 8.94 -24.87 11.85
C GLY A 36 9.34 -24.05 10.62
N ALA A 37 9.71 -24.69 9.50
CA ALA A 37 10.05 -23.99 8.27
C ALA A 37 8.85 -23.19 7.72
N GLY A 38 7.63 -23.71 7.89
CA GLY A 38 6.40 -23.00 7.52
C GLY A 38 6.13 -21.76 8.38
N LEU A 39 6.37 -21.85 9.69
CA LEU A 39 6.21 -20.72 10.61
C LEU A 39 7.21 -19.59 10.30
N ASP A 40 8.49 -19.92 10.10
CA ASP A 40 9.52 -18.93 9.80
C ASP A 40 9.27 -18.22 8.47
N ALA A 41 8.80 -18.96 7.46
CA ALA A 41 8.37 -18.37 6.20
C ALA A 41 7.19 -17.40 6.38
N ALA A 42 6.20 -17.76 7.20
CA ALA A 42 5.07 -16.89 7.49
C ALA A 42 5.49 -15.61 8.22
N LYS A 43 6.37 -15.70 9.23
CA LYS A 43 6.93 -14.55 9.94
C LYS A 43 7.65 -13.61 8.99
N ARG A 44 8.54 -14.14 8.15
CA ARG A 44 9.27 -13.34 7.15
C ARG A 44 8.31 -12.61 6.21
N ALA A 45 7.31 -13.31 5.69
CA ALA A 45 6.32 -12.70 4.80
C ALA A 45 5.50 -11.58 5.48
N VAL A 46 5.24 -11.65 6.79
CA VAL A 46 4.60 -10.56 7.53
C VAL A 46 5.59 -9.42 7.77
N ALA A 47 6.82 -9.71 8.18
CA ALA A 47 7.88 -8.71 8.37
C ALA A 47 8.13 -7.88 7.11
N ASP A 48 8.25 -8.51 5.94
CA ASP A 48 8.45 -7.81 4.66
C ASP A 48 7.28 -6.87 4.33
N ARG A 49 6.06 -7.24 4.71
CA ARG A 49 4.87 -6.40 4.52
C ARG A 49 4.81 -5.24 5.50
N ILE A 50 5.36 -5.40 6.70
CA ILE A 50 5.56 -4.30 7.66
C ILE A 50 6.62 -3.34 7.13
N ASP A 51 7.74 -3.84 6.59
CA ASP A 51 8.82 -3.00 6.06
C ASP A 51 8.34 -2.11 4.92
N LYS A 52 7.58 -2.67 3.96
CA LYS A 52 6.95 -1.87 2.89
C LYS A 52 6.06 -0.74 3.42
N ARG A 53 5.42 -0.92 4.58
CA ARG A 53 4.59 0.11 5.20
C ARG A 53 5.45 1.15 5.91
N LEU A 54 6.53 0.74 6.57
CA LEU A 54 7.49 1.65 7.20
C LEU A 54 8.17 2.55 6.14
N ASP A 55 8.57 1.98 5.01
CA ASP A 55 9.13 2.73 3.88
C ASP A 55 8.14 3.77 3.34
N ALA A 56 6.87 3.39 3.18
CA ALA A 56 5.83 4.31 2.74
C ALA A 56 5.59 5.44 3.75
N LEU A 57 5.65 5.14 5.06
CA LEU A 57 5.52 6.14 6.11
C LEU A 57 6.70 7.13 6.12
N GLU A 58 7.93 6.69 5.81
CA GLU A 58 9.08 7.59 5.61
C GLU A 58 8.83 8.54 4.43
N GLN A 59 8.36 8.02 3.29
CA GLN A 59 8.02 8.84 2.13
C GLN A 59 6.92 9.86 2.45
N TYR A 60 5.92 9.47 3.22
CA TYR A 60 4.87 10.38 3.68
C TYR A 60 5.41 11.46 4.61
N ALA A 61 6.33 11.14 5.52
CA ALA A 61 7.01 12.14 6.35
C ALA A 61 7.77 13.18 5.51
N GLY A 62 8.53 12.72 4.49
CA GLY A 62 9.21 13.62 3.55
C GLY A 62 8.23 14.50 2.74
N THR A 63 7.10 13.91 2.32
CA THR A 63 6.04 14.65 1.60
C THR A 63 5.42 15.74 2.48
N ILE A 64 5.13 15.43 3.76
CA ILE A 64 4.65 16.42 4.73
C ILE A 64 5.69 17.54 4.89
N GLY A 65 6.95 17.19 5.13
CA GLY A 65 8.04 18.16 5.36
C GLY A 65 8.26 19.16 4.23
N THR A 66 7.93 18.79 2.98
CA THR A 66 8.12 19.63 1.80
C THR A 66 6.85 20.38 1.35
N ALA A 67 5.69 20.08 1.94
CA ALA A 67 4.42 20.68 1.57
C ALA A 67 4.32 22.15 2.04
N LYS A 68 4.57 23.10 1.14
CA LYS A 68 4.67 24.54 1.47
C LYS A 68 3.38 25.17 1.99
N HIS A 69 2.23 24.73 1.48
CA HIS A 69 0.93 25.32 1.79
C HIS A 69 0.13 24.53 2.82
N LEU A 70 0.69 23.43 3.34
CA LEU A 70 0.04 22.64 4.38
C LEU A 70 -0.01 23.46 5.68
N ASP A 71 -1.22 23.59 6.24
CA ASP A 71 -1.47 24.28 7.49
C ASP A 71 -0.64 23.68 8.64
N ALA A 72 -0.25 24.51 9.61
CA ALA A 72 0.61 24.09 10.70
C ALA A 72 -0.05 23.01 11.59
N ALA A 73 -1.32 23.18 11.94
CA ALA A 73 -2.03 22.20 12.78
C ALA A 73 -2.26 20.88 12.03
N HIS A 74 -2.56 20.96 10.73
CA HIS A 74 -2.65 19.77 9.87
C HIS A 74 -1.29 19.06 9.75
N ARG A 75 -0.19 19.80 9.59
CA ARG A 75 1.17 19.26 9.56
C ARG A 75 1.51 18.52 10.85
N ASP A 76 1.23 19.12 12.00
CA ASP A 76 1.52 18.51 13.30
C ASP A 76 0.72 17.21 13.47
N SER A 77 -0.58 17.25 13.14
CA SER A 77 -1.46 16.08 13.21
C SER A 77 -1.00 14.94 12.28
N LEU A 78 -0.61 15.25 11.05
CA LEU A 78 -0.11 14.26 10.10
C LEU A 78 1.25 13.70 10.51
N THR A 79 2.15 14.55 10.99
CA THR A 79 3.48 14.15 11.47
C THR A 79 3.34 13.19 12.66
N LYS A 80 2.48 13.54 13.62
CA LYS A 80 2.15 12.68 14.75
C LYS A 80 1.55 11.35 14.30
N LEU A 81 0.56 11.37 13.40
CA LEU A 81 -0.05 10.15 12.86
C LEU A 81 1.00 9.22 12.23
N VAL A 82 1.92 9.76 11.44
CA VAL A 82 2.98 8.99 10.78
C VAL A 82 3.95 8.42 11.82
N ALA A 83 4.39 9.21 12.80
CA ALA A 83 5.28 8.77 13.87
C ALA A 83 4.64 7.65 14.72
N ASP A 84 3.39 7.83 15.15
CA ASP A 84 2.65 6.85 15.95
C ASP A 84 2.47 5.54 15.15
N SER A 85 2.17 5.63 13.84
CA SER A 85 2.07 4.45 12.97
C SER A 85 3.40 3.71 12.80
N ARG A 86 4.52 4.43 12.67
CA ARG A 86 5.86 3.82 12.57
C ARG A 86 6.23 3.10 13.85
N SER A 87 5.98 3.73 15.00
CA SER A 87 6.24 3.15 16.31
C SER A 87 5.43 1.85 16.48
N GLY A 88 4.13 1.90 16.22
CA GLY A 88 3.26 0.72 16.34
C GLY A 88 3.62 -0.41 15.37
N LEU A 89 3.95 -0.10 14.11
CA LEU A 89 4.39 -1.12 13.14
C LEU A 89 5.74 -1.73 13.51
N THR A 90 6.66 -0.95 14.07
CA THR A 90 7.95 -1.47 14.57
C THR A 90 7.72 -2.43 15.74
N ALA A 91 6.85 -2.06 16.67
CA ALA A 91 6.47 -2.95 17.78
C ALA A 91 5.80 -4.24 17.27
N LEU A 92 4.90 -4.13 16.29
CA LEU A 92 4.25 -5.28 15.66
C LEU A 92 5.26 -6.20 14.96
N LYS A 93 6.30 -5.64 14.32
CA LYS A 93 7.37 -6.43 13.71
C LYS A 93 8.12 -7.26 14.75
N THR A 94 8.46 -6.65 15.88
CA THR A 94 9.10 -7.35 17.01
C THR A 94 8.20 -8.45 17.56
N LYS A 95 6.90 -8.17 17.70
CA LYS A 95 5.91 -9.16 18.15
C LYS A 95 5.89 -10.38 17.22
N VAL A 96 5.74 -10.16 15.91
CA VAL A 96 5.73 -11.21 14.87
C VAL A 96 6.98 -12.09 14.94
N ALA A 97 8.15 -11.51 15.20
CA ALA A 97 9.39 -12.27 15.33
C ALA A 97 9.34 -13.26 16.52
N GLY A 98 8.70 -12.86 17.63
CA GLY A 98 8.53 -13.66 18.83
C GLY A 98 7.43 -14.72 18.78
N GLU A 99 6.56 -14.70 17.76
CA GLU A 99 5.40 -15.61 17.72
C GLU A 99 5.79 -17.09 17.59
N THR A 100 5.10 -17.99 18.28
CA THR A 100 5.42 -19.43 18.26
C THR A 100 4.39 -20.27 17.49
N THR A 101 3.32 -19.63 16.98
CA THR A 101 2.25 -20.32 16.28
C THR A 101 1.83 -19.60 15.00
N ALA A 102 1.39 -20.35 14.00
CA ALA A 102 0.89 -19.79 12.75
C ALA A 102 -0.39 -18.97 12.95
N ALA A 103 -1.22 -19.32 13.94
CA ALA A 103 -2.44 -18.59 14.27
C ALA A 103 -2.15 -17.18 14.78
N ALA A 104 -1.13 -17.02 15.63
CA ALA A 104 -0.74 -15.73 16.16
C ALA A 104 -0.08 -14.84 15.09
N VAL A 105 0.81 -15.41 14.26
CA VAL A 105 1.36 -14.70 13.08
C VAL A 105 0.24 -14.22 12.14
N LYS A 106 -0.81 -15.03 11.96
CA LYS A 106 -1.98 -14.65 11.16
C LYS A 106 -2.74 -13.49 11.81
N ALA A 107 -2.97 -13.53 13.12
CA ALA A 107 -3.62 -12.45 13.85
C ALA A 107 -2.85 -11.12 13.72
N ASP A 108 -1.51 -11.18 13.83
CA ASP A 108 -0.65 -10.01 13.65
C ASP A 108 -0.62 -9.50 12.20
N ALA A 109 -0.71 -10.41 11.23
CA ALA A 109 -0.88 -10.02 9.83
C ALA A 109 -2.20 -9.24 9.61
N HIS A 110 -3.26 -9.56 10.35
CA HIS A 110 -4.52 -8.84 10.29
C HIS A 110 -4.44 -7.47 10.99
N SER A 111 -3.84 -7.37 12.18
CA SER A 111 -3.66 -6.08 12.89
C SER A 111 -2.81 -5.09 12.07
N MET A 112 -1.74 -5.57 11.41
CA MET A 112 -0.94 -4.79 10.45
C MET A 112 -1.80 -4.05 9.40
N VAL A 113 -2.88 -4.69 8.93
CA VAL A 113 -3.80 -4.10 7.95
C VAL A 113 -4.84 -3.24 8.63
N ASN A 114 -5.55 -3.80 9.61
CA ASN A 114 -6.75 -3.21 10.18
C ASN A 114 -6.44 -1.99 11.04
N ASP A 115 -5.34 -2.01 11.80
CA ASP A 115 -5.05 -1.00 12.81
C ASP A 115 -4.20 0.15 12.24
N TYR A 116 -3.52 -0.06 11.10
CA TYR A 116 -2.62 0.94 10.51
C TYR A 116 -3.06 1.44 9.13
N ARG A 117 -3.73 0.62 8.31
CA ARG A 117 -4.26 0.95 6.96
C ARG A 117 -3.38 1.91 6.12
N VAL A 118 -2.05 1.76 6.18
CA VAL A 118 -1.08 2.77 5.66
C VAL A 118 -1.37 3.21 4.22
N PHE A 119 -1.63 2.27 3.31
CA PHE A 119 -1.86 2.59 1.90
C PHE A 119 -3.27 3.08 1.59
N MET A 120 -4.27 2.60 2.33
CA MET A 120 -5.69 2.88 2.08
C MET A 120 -6.20 4.12 2.80
N LEU A 121 -5.55 4.52 3.90
CA LEU A 121 -5.98 5.62 4.74
C LEU A 121 -4.87 6.64 4.97
N THR A 122 -3.73 6.26 5.56
CA THR A 122 -2.67 7.22 5.91
C THR A 122 -2.13 7.96 4.68
N GLY A 123 -1.83 7.25 3.58
CA GLY A 123 -1.40 7.87 2.33
C GLY A 123 -2.42 8.83 1.72
N PRO A 124 -3.72 8.45 1.64
CA PRO A 124 -4.78 9.40 1.28
C PRO A 124 -4.92 10.59 2.23
N LYS A 125 -4.80 10.41 3.56
CA LYS A 125 -4.84 11.52 4.53
C LYS A 125 -3.81 12.59 4.17
N VAL A 126 -2.54 12.17 4.04
CA VAL A 126 -1.43 13.08 3.71
C VAL A 126 -1.67 13.81 2.40
N ARG A 127 -1.98 13.09 1.31
CA ARG A 127 -2.12 13.70 -0.02
C ARG A 127 -3.34 14.62 -0.12
N LEU A 128 -4.47 14.24 0.47
CA LEU A 128 -5.69 15.04 0.40
C LEU A 128 -5.62 16.27 1.32
N SER A 129 -5.02 16.16 2.51
CA SER A 129 -4.78 17.34 3.35
C SER A 129 -3.91 18.38 2.64
N ILE A 130 -2.80 17.94 2.04
CA ILE A 130 -1.93 18.83 1.25
C ILE A 130 -2.71 19.45 0.09
N ALA A 131 -3.50 18.67 -0.63
CA ALA A 131 -4.30 19.18 -1.75
C ALA A 131 -5.31 20.23 -1.28
N VAL A 132 -6.09 19.93 -0.23
CA VAL A 132 -7.09 20.87 0.31
C VAL A 132 -6.44 22.18 0.74
N ASP A 133 -5.36 22.13 1.52
CA ASP A 133 -4.70 23.35 2.00
C ASP A 133 -4.03 24.13 0.85
N THR A 134 -3.52 23.43 -0.17
CA THR A 134 -3.00 24.06 -1.37
C THR A 134 -4.08 24.80 -2.15
N GLU A 135 -5.28 24.22 -2.28
CA GLU A 135 -6.39 24.90 -2.96
C GLU A 135 -6.92 26.08 -2.13
N LEU A 136 -6.96 25.98 -0.79
CA LEU A 136 -7.27 27.12 0.07
C LEU A 136 -6.24 28.25 -0.08
N ALA A 137 -4.94 27.93 -0.14
CA ALA A 137 -3.91 28.93 -0.43
C ALA A 137 -4.07 29.56 -1.83
N ALA A 138 -4.50 28.79 -2.83
CA ALA A 138 -4.79 29.29 -4.16
C ALA A 138 -6.00 30.24 -4.17
N VAL A 139 -7.04 29.96 -3.37
CA VAL A 139 -8.16 30.89 -3.16
C VAL A 139 -7.64 32.24 -2.65
N GLU A 140 -6.81 32.25 -1.61
CA GLU A 140 -6.27 33.50 -1.05
C GLU A 140 -5.40 34.28 -2.04
N LEU A 141 -4.70 33.58 -2.94
CA LEU A 141 -3.94 34.23 -4.01
C LEU A 141 -4.87 34.86 -5.05
N LEU A 142 -5.91 34.14 -5.49
CA LEU A 142 -6.84 34.63 -6.50
C LEU A 142 -7.68 35.82 -6.00
N ARG A 143 -8.03 35.85 -4.71
CA ARG A 143 -8.74 36.99 -4.10
C ARG A 143 -8.02 38.33 -4.28
N ARG A 144 -6.69 38.31 -4.44
CA ARG A 144 -5.85 39.51 -4.63
C ARG A 144 -5.87 40.03 -6.06
N LYS A 145 -6.39 39.28 -7.03
CA LYS A 145 -6.47 39.71 -8.43
C LYS A 145 -7.62 40.70 -8.61
N PRO A 146 -7.42 41.83 -9.32
CA PRO A 146 -8.51 42.70 -9.72
C PRO A 146 -9.54 41.95 -10.57
N GLY A 147 -10.83 42.15 -10.29
CA GLY A 147 -11.93 41.51 -11.03
C GLY A 147 -12.14 40.02 -10.70
N ALA A 148 -11.52 39.48 -9.65
CA ALA A 148 -11.80 38.13 -9.19
C ALA A 148 -13.26 37.97 -8.76
N ASP A 149 -13.88 36.86 -9.15
CA ASP A 149 -15.22 36.48 -8.69
C ASP A 149 -15.13 36.01 -7.22
N GLN A 150 -15.39 36.95 -6.30
CA GLN A 150 -15.32 36.68 -4.86
C GLN A 150 -16.37 35.65 -4.42
N ALA A 151 -17.55 35.65 -5.04
CA ALA A 151 -18.62 34.73 -4.66
C ALA A 151 -18.26 33.28 -5.00
N GLU A 152 -17.66 33.05 -6.17
CA GLU A 152 -17.19 31.72 -6.56
C GLU A 152 -15.99 31.27 -5.70
N LEU A 153 -15.05 32.18 -5.38
CA LEU A 153 -13.94 31.88 -4.47
C LEU A 153 -14.40 31.52 -3.06
N ASP A 154 -15.40 32.22 -2.53
CA ASP A 154 -16.01 31.93 -1.23
C ASP A 154 -16.73 30.58 -1.23
N ALA A 155 -17.46 30.26 -2.31
CA ALA A 155 -18.10 28.96 -2.46
C ALA A 155 -17.08 27.81 -2.48
N VAL A 156 -15.95 27.99 -3.17
CA VAL A 156 -14.84 27.01 -3.16
C VAL A 156 -14.27 26.86 -1.75
N ALA A 157 -13.94 27.96 -1.06
CA ALA A 157 -13.41 27.91 0.30
C ALA A 157 -14.35 27.19 1.26
N GLN A 158 -15.65 27.50 1.21
CA GLN A 158 -16.67 26.84 2.02
C GLN A 158 -16.79 25.34 1.73
N SER A 159 -16.63 24.93 0.46
CA SER A 159 -16.66 23.50 0.09
C SER A 159 -15.50 22.68 0.71
N LEU A 160 -14.40 23.35 1.03
CA LEU A 160 -13.18 22.77 1.59
C LEU A 160 -13.07 22.90 3.11
N ALA A 161 -13.81 23.83 3.72
CA ALA A 161 -13.78 24.08 5.15
C ALA A 161 -14.05 22.80 5.97
N GLY A 162 -13.19 22.54 6.96
CA GLY A 162 -13.28 21.38 7.86
C GLY A 162 -13.07 20.01 7.20
N LYS A 163 -12.76 19.93 5.89
CA LYS A 163 -12.55 18.65 5.19
C LYS A 163 -11.30 17.93 5.69
N VAL A 164 -10.24 18.67 6.02
CA VAL A 164 -9.03 18.08 6.57
C VAL A 164 -9.27 17.52 7.96
N ASP A 165 -9.96 18.24 8.84
CA ASP A 165 -10.34 17.74 10.18
C ASP A 165 -11.16 16.46 10.09
N THR A 166 -12.16 16.46 9.20
CA THR A 166 -12.99 15.28 8.91
C THR A 166 -12.12 14.11 8.48
N LEU A 167 -11.19 14.34 7.55
CA LEU A 167 -10.27 13.33 7.03
C LEU A 167 -9.33 12.80 8.12
N LEU A 168 -8.79 13.67 8.97
CA LEU A 168 -7.88 13.31 10.06
C LEU A 168 -8.60 12.50 11.15
N ALA A 169 -9.88 12.77 11.40
CA ALA A 169 -10.70 12.05 12.37
C ALA A 169 -11.01 10.58 11.97
N ILE A 170 -10.92 10.23 10.68
CA ILE A 170 -11.20 8.86 10.21
C ILE A 170 -10.20 7.88 10.84
N ARG A 171 -10.70 6.92 11.60
CA ARG A 171 -9.86 5.88 12.22
C ARG A 171 -9.65 4.69 11.27
N PRO A 172 -8.50 4.01 11.35
CA PRO A 172 -8.33 2.72 10.70
C PRO A 172 -9.27 1.67 11.32
N GLY A 173 -9.56 0.61 10.57
CA GLY A 173 -10.45 -0.47 11.01
C GLY A 173 -10.61 -1.59 9.99
N PRO A 174 -11.38 -2.64 10.33
CA PRO A 174 -11.60 -3.80 9.48
C PRO A 174 -12.48 -3.49 8.26
N ASP A 175 -13.40 -2.53 8.36
CA ASP A 175 -14.30 -2.17 7.27
C ASP A 175 -13.65 -1.22 6.26
N ALA A 176 -13.11 -1.82 5.19
CA ALA A 176 -12.52 -1.11 4.07
C ALA A 176 -13.54 -0.29 3.26
N ALA A 177 -14.82 -0.68 3.25
CA ALA A 177 -15.86 0.06 2.54
C ALA A 177 -16.23 1.32 3.32
N ALA A 178 -16.44 1.22 4.63
CA ALA A 178 -16.70 2.38 5.49
C ALA A 178 -15.57 3.44 5.39
N ILE A 179 -14.31 3.01 5.43
CA ILE A 179 -13.17 3.95 5.28
C ILE A 179 -13.21 4.64 3.91
N ARG A 180 -13.44 3.90 2.83
CA ARG A 180 -13.50 4.49 1.48
C ARG A 180 -14.68 5.47 1.35
N ASN A 181 -15.83 5.10 1.88
CA ASN A 181 -17.02 5.94 1.88
C ASN A 181 -16.78 7.23 2.69
N ALA A 182 -16.07 7.16 3.82
CA ALA A 182 -15.73 8.34 4.61
C ALA A 182 -14.72 9.27 3.92
N VAL A 183 -13.76 8.73 3.17
CA VAL A 183 -12.74 9.52 2.44
C VAL A 183 -13.29 10.13 1.14
N GLN A 184 -14.29 9.49 0.52
CA GLN A 184 -14.78 9.87 -0.81
C GLN A 184 -15.33 11.31 -0.89
N PRO A 185 -16.11 11.82 0.08
CA PRO A 185 -16.56 13.21 0.08
C PRO A 185 -15.41 14.23 0.08
N VAL A 186 -14.34 13.98 0.84
CA VAL A 186 -13.17 14.87 0.89
C VAL A 186 -12.44 14.89 -0.45
N ARG A 187 -12.27 13.70 -1.05
CA ARG A 187 -11.67 13.58 -2.39
C ARG A 187 -12.50 14.30 -3.45
N ALA A 188 -13.82 14.16 -3.42
CA ALA A 188 -14.71 14.80 -4.37
C ALA A 188 -14.65 16.33 -4.24
N ALA A 189 -14.68 16.86 -3.02
CA ALA A 189 -14.56 18.28 -2.74
C ALA A 189 -13.23 18.85 -3.25
N ALA A 190 -12.09 18.22 -2.92
CA ALA A 190 -10.78 18.64 -3.39
C ALA A 190 -10.67 18.64 -4.94
N LYS A 191 -11.22 17.61 -5.60
CA LYS A 191 -11.24 17.55 -7.07
C LYS A 191 -12.11 18.66 -7.68
N SER A 192 -13.27 18.92 -7.11
CA SER A 192 -14.18 19.98 -7.59
C SER A 192 -13.53 21.36 -7.43
N ALA A 193 -12.98 21.64 -6.25
CA ALA A 193 -12.27 22.88 -5.98
C ALA A 193 -11.11 23.11 -6.96
N HIS A 194 -10.29 22.08 -7.20
CA HIS A 194 -9.21 22.15 -8.18
C HIS A 194 -9.73 22.50 -9.59
N ALA A 195 -10.82 21.85 -10.03
CA ALA A 195 -11.40 22.10 -11.35
C ALA A 195 -11.90 23.54 -11.48
N THR A 196 -12.61 24.06 -10.48
CA THR A 196 -13.09 25.45 -10.43
C THR A 196 -11.93 26.44 -10.39
N LEU A 197 -10.96 26.27 -9.48
CA LEU A 197 -9.83 27.20 -9.38
C LEU A 197 -8.97 27.21 -10.64
N ARG A 198 -8.92 26.11 -11.39
CA ARG A 198 -8.24 26.05 -12.67
C ARG A 198 -8.90 26.93 -13.73
N THR A 199 -10.22 27.08 -13.75
CA THR A 199 -10.92 27.95 -14.70
C THR A 199 -10.79 29.44 -14.37
N MET A 200 -10.42 29.77 -13.13
CA MET A 200 -10.25 31.14 -12.63
C MET A 200 -8.81 31.67 -12.69
N ARG A 201 -7.84 30.83 -13.08
CA ARG A 201 -6.42 31.19 -13.12
C ARG A 201 -6.05 31.94 -14.38
#